data_AF-A0A1Y1S6Q3-F1
#
_entry.id   AF-A0A1Y1S6Q3-F1
#
_cell.length_a   1.000
_cell.length_b   1.000
_cell.length_c   1.000
_cell.angle_alpha   90.00
_cell.angle_beta   90.00
_cell.angle_gamma   90.00
#
_symmetry.space_group_name_H-M   'P 1'
#
loop_
_entity.id
_entity.type
_entity.pdbx_description
1 polymer ?
#
loop_
_entity_poly.entity_id
_entity_poly.type
_entity_poly.pdbx_seq_one_letter_code
_entity_poly.pdbx_strand_id
1 'polypeptide(L)'
;MMVSGFFISALCTIILDRSILKFYLITTASIYYGMALVKSPGSLFDINDSDVKGICNKCNRIRGDSTKHCTVCNKCYYKRDHHCVFLGKCVASNNIKDFFFCLLFTFLYSIAMLLTKPHKILLIFATTVIGMSLFWFATVISTGKSTSELLELEKWSFSIRCIGSLFYELRDRPHYILFPFLRIQHTVDY
;
A
#
# COMPACT_ATOMS: atom_id res chain seq x y z
N MET A 1 -8.07 34.67 -40.36
CA MET A 1 -8.97 33.91 -39.45
C MET A 1 -8.77 32.39 -39.49
N MET A 2 -8.08 31.79 -40.48
CA MET A 2 -7.86 30.34 -40.52
C MET A 2 -6.67 29.85 -39.67
N VAL A 3 -5.62 30.66 -39.55
CA VAL A 3 -4.41 30.33 -38.78
C VAL A 3 -4.72 30.16 -37.27
N SER A 4 -5.63 30.98 -36.73
CA SER A 4 -6.06 30.89 -35.33
C SER A 4 -6.82 29.59 -35.01
N GLY A 5 -7.58 29.04 -35.96
CA GLY A 5 -8.33 27.79 -35.77
C GLY A 5 -7.42 26.55 -35.67
N PHE A 6 -6.33 26.52 -36.43
CA PHE A 6 -5.36 25.43 -36.40
C PHE A 6 -4.63 25.36 -35.05
N PHE A 7 -4.20 26.50 -34.51
CA PHE A 7 -3.56 26.56 -33.20
C PHE A 7 -4.51 26.14 -32.07
N ILE A 8 -5.77 26.57 -32.11
CA ILE A 8 -6.77 26.17 -31.10
C ILE A 8 -7.06 24.67 -31.18
N SER A 9 -7.21 24.11 -32.39
CA SER A 9 -7.41 22.67 -32.59
C SER A 9 -6.22 21.84 -32.11
N ALA A 10 -4.99 22.23 -32.46
CA ALA A 10 -3.77 21.55 -32.04
C ALA A 10 -3.53 21.63 -30.52
N LEU A 11 -3.88 22.75 -29.90
CA LEU A 11 -3.82 22.88 -28.44
C LEU A 11 -4.90 22.02 -27.76
N CYS A 12 -6.12 21.96 -28.31
CA CYS A 12 -7.18 21.08 -27.82
C CYS A 12 -6.79 19.60 -27.92
N THR A 13 -6.20 19.13 -29.02
CA THR A 13 -5.77 17.73 -29.15
C THR A 13 -4.66 17.38 -28.15
N ILE A 14 -3.64 18.22 -28.00
CA ILE A 14 -2.55 17.99 -27.04
C ILE A 14 -3.07 17.98 -25.58
N ILE A 15 -4.03 18.84 -25.23
CA ILE A 15 -4.63 18.89 -23.89
C ILE A 15 -5.54 17.67 -23.65
N LEU A 16 -6.31 17.26 -24.65
CA LEU A 16 -7.13 16.04 -24.61
C LEU A 16 -6.23 14.82 -24.46
N ASP A 17 -5.14 14.70 -25.23
CA ASP A 17 -4.18 13.59 -25.16
C ASP A 17 -3.52 13.48 -23.78
N ARG A 18 -3.13 14.62 -23.17
CA ARG A 18 -2.58 14.62 -21.80
C ARG A 18 -3.59 14.21 -20.74
N SER A 19 -4.87 14.51 -20.94
CA SER A 19 -5.94 14.13 -20.01
C SER A 19 -6.32 12.65 -20.17
N ILE A 20 -6.39 12.18 -21.42
CA ILE A 20 -6.60 10.78 -21.79
C ILE A 20 -5.47 9.91 -21.23
N LEU A 21 -4.21 10.33 -21.37
CA LEU A 21 -3.06 9.60 -20.82
C LEU A 21 -3.19 9.39 -19.31
N LYS A 22 -3.53 10.45 -18.56
CA LYS A 22 -3.72 10.35 -17.10
C LYS A 22 -4.86 9.41 -16.74
N PHE A 23 -5.97 9.47 -17.48
CA PHE A 23 -7.10 8.55 -17.30
C PHE A 23 -6.69 7.10 -17.57
N TYR A 24 -5.96 6.85 -18.67
CA TYR A 24 -5.45 5.53 -19.02
C TYR A 24 -4.50 4.96 -17.94
N LEU A 25 -3.58 5.78 -17.43
CA LEU A 25 -2.63 5.34 -16.40
C LEU A 25 -3.35 4.95 -15.10
N ILE A 26 -4.33 5.75 -14.63
CA ILE A 26 -5.05 5.44 -13.39
C ILE A 26 -6.00 4.26 -13.54
N THR A 27 -6.68 4.11 -14.69
CA THR A 27 -7.55 2.95 -14.92
C THR A 27 -6.74 1.66 -15.03
N THR A 28 -5.59 1.71 -15.72
CA THR A 28 -4.67 0.56 -15.82
C THR A 28 -4.09 0.19 -14.45
N ALA A 29 -3.65 1.17 -13.65
CA ALA A 29 -3.21 0.92 -12.27
C ALA A 29 -4.32 0.25 -11.44
N SER A 30 -5.56 0.73 -11.56
CA SER A 30 -6.72 0.18 -10.86
C SER A 30 -7.04 -1.26 -11.29
N ILE A 31 -6.90 -1.58 -12.58
CA ILE A 31 -7.08 -2.94 -13.10
C ILE A 31 -6.03 -3.87 -12.49
N TYR A 32 -4.74 -3.49 -12.52
CA TYR A 32 -3.68 -4.32 -11.92
C TYR A 32 -3.80 -4.44 -10.41
N TYR A 33 -4.26 -3.41 -9.71
CA TYR A 33 -4.62 -3.50 -8.29
C TYR A 33 -5.72 -4.54 -8.06
N GLY A 34 -6.79 -4.49 -8.86
CA GLY A 34 -7.87 -5.48 -8.83
C GLY A 34 -7.38 -6.91 -9.11
N MET A 35 -6.53 -7.10 -10.13
CA MET A 35 -5.92 -8.39 -10.42
C MET A 35 -5.04 -8.88 -9.28
N ALA A 36 -4.24 -7.99 -8.69
CA ALA A 36 -3.41 -8.29 -7.54
C ALA A 36 -4.24 -8.69 -6.32
N LEU A 37 -5.46 -8.13 -6.15
CA LEU A 37 -6.44 -8.49 -5.10
C LEU A 37 -7.18 -9.80 -5.36
N VAL A 38 -7.56 -10.09 -6.60
CA VAL A 38 -8.31 -11.31 -6.94
C VAL A 38 -7.41 -12.53 -6.97
N LYS A 39 -6.19 -12.41 -7.52
CA LYS A 39 -5.27 -13.56 -7.61
C LYS A 39 -4.80 -14.02 -6.24
N SER A 40 -4.96 -15.31 -5.94
CA SER A 40 -4.32 -15.91 -4.77
C SER A 40 -2.80 -15.68 -4.83
N PRO A 41 -2.11 -15.40 -3.71
CA PRO A 41 -0.65 -15.24 -3.69
C PRO A 41 0.09 -16.50 -4.19
N GLY A 42 -0.60 -17.65 -4.22
CA GLY A 42 -0.07 -18.96 -4.56
C GLY A 42 -0.10 -19.88 -3.35
N SER A 43 0.01 -21.18 -3.58
CA SER A 43 0.23 -22.19 -2.56
C SER A 43 1.68 -22.67 -2.59
N LEU A 44 2.00 -23.62 -1.71
CA LEU A 44 3.17 -24.46 -1.91
C LEU A 44 2.99 -25.19 -3.24
N PHE A 45 4.00 -25.17 -4.09
CA PHE A 45 4.06 -26.02 -5.28
C PHE A 45 4.43 -27.43 -4.87
N ASP A 46 4.18 -28.41 -5.74
CA ASP A 46 4.76 -29.75 -5.61
C ASP A 46 6.29 -29.60 -5.61
N ILE A 47 6.89 -29.83 -4.45
CA ILE A 47 8.33 -29.69 -4.26
C ILE A 47 8.96 -30.95 -4.83
N ASN A 48 9.75 -30.82 -5.88
CA ASN A 48 10.61 -31.91 -6.32
C ASN A 48 11.58 -32.27 -5.19
N ASP A 49 11.92 -33.55 -5.03
CA ASP A 49 12.78 -34.01 -3.93
C ASP A 49 14.14 -33.28 -3.86
N SER A 50 14.63 -32.76 -4.99
CA SER A 50 15.86 -31.95 -5.08
C SER A 50 15.77 -30.57 -4.42
N ASP A 51 14.55 -30.04 -4.23
CA ASP A 51 14.31 -28.64 -3.84
C ASP A 51 13.88 -28.53 -2.37
N VAL A 52 13.97 -29.62 -1.59
CA VAL A 52 13.55 -29.66 -0.19
C VAL A 52 14.60 -28.98 0.71
N LYS A 53 14.20 -27.87 1.35
CA LYS A 53 15.06 -27.11 2.29
C LYS A 53 14.76 -27.39 3.77
N GLY A 54 13.86 -28.33 4.06
CA GLY A 54 13.44 -28.70 5.42
C GLY A 54 11.95 -28.50 5.68
N ILE A 55 11.55 -28.36 6.95
CA ILE A 55 10.14 -28.27 7.36
C ILE A 55 9.87 -26.92 8.03
N CYS A 56 8.69 -26.37 7.82
CA CYS A 56 8.23 -25.20 8.56
C CYS A 56 7.71 -25.61 9.94
N ASN A 57 8.34 -25.18 11.03
CA ASN A 57 7.93 -25.50 12.41
C ASN A 57 6.50 -25.06 12.75
N LYS A 58 5.98 -24.02 12.09
CA LYS A 58 4.63 -23.48 12.35
C LYS A 58 3.54 -24.21 11.58
N CYS A 59 3.79 -24.52 10.30
CA CYS A 59 2.81 -25.18 9.45
C CYS A 59 2.95 -26.71 9.45
N ASN A 60 4.05 -27.24 9.99
CA ASN A 60 4.46 -28.64 9.89
C ASN A 60 4.40 -29.21 8.47
N ARG A 61 4.84 -28.41 7.49
CA ARG A 61 4.87 -28.77 6.06
C ARG A 61 6.29 -28.64 5.51
N ILE A 62 6.61 -29.50 4.55
CA ILE A 62 7.87 -29.44 3.79
C ILE A 62 7.95 -28.07 3.10
N ARG A 63 9.11 -27.43 3.23
CA ARG A 63 9.42 -26.15 2.59
C ARG A 63 10.35 -26.42 1.42
N GLY A 64 9.93 -26.01 0.23
CA GLY A 64 10.80 -26.00 -0.93
C GLY A 64 11.76 -24.81 -0.86
N ASP A 65 12.74 -24.80 -1.74
CA ASP A 65 13.60 -23.65 -1.93
C ASP A 65 12.78 -22.39 -2.25
N SER A 66 13.17 -21.28 -1.63
CA SER A 66 12.46 -19.99 -1.69
C SER A 66 11.06 -19.92 -1.03
N THR A 67 10.61 -20.96 -0.33
CA THR A 67 9.37 -20.91 0.47
C THR A 67 9.58 -20.18 1.79
N LYS A 68 8.69 -19.25 2.14
CA LYS A 68 8.73 -18.52 3.42
C LYS A 68 7.36 -18.52 4.10
N HIS A 69 7.37 -18.61 5.43
CA HIS A 69 6.17 -18.53 6.26
C HIS A 69 5.78 -17.07 6.51
N CYS A 70 4.50 -16.75 6.33
CA CYS A 70 3.91 -15.50 6.77
C CYS A 70 3.25 -15.70 8.13
N THR A 71 3.72 -15.00 9.16
CA THR A 71 3.11 -15.04 10.49
C THR A 71 1.71 -14.43 10.53
N VAL A 72 1.47 -13.37 9.73
CA VAL A 72 0.18 -12.69 9.67
C VAL A 72 -0.90 -13.57 9.00
N CYS A 73 -0.56 -14.24 7.91
CA CYS A 73 -1.48 -15.15 7.22
C CYS A 73 -1.46 -16.57 7.78
N ASN A 74 -0.55 -16.87 8.71
CA ASN A 74 -0.24 -18.20 9.24
C ASN A 74 -0.10 -19.29 8.14
N LYS A 75 0.53 -18.93 7.01
CA LYS A 75 0.64 -19.79 5.82
C LYS A 75 1.99 -19.63 5.15
N CYS A 76 2.51 -20.72 4.59
CA CYS A 76 3.71 -20.70 3.77
C CYS A 76 3.36 -20.40 2.31
N TYR A 77 4.15 -19.52 1.70
CA TYR A 77 4.01 -19.15 0.29
C TYR A 77 5.33 -19.38 -0.44
N TYR A 78 5.25 -19.92 -1.65
CA TYR A 78 6.41 -20.05 -2.54
C TYR A 78 6.84 -18.68 -3.07
N LYS A 79 8.15 -18.41 -3.07
CA LYS A 79 8.75 -17.12 -3.44
C LYS A 79 7.99 -15.94 -2.83
N ARG A 80 7.68 -16.04 -1.53
CA ARG A 80 7.05 -14.95 -0.79
C ARG A 80 7.97 -13.75 -0.76
N ASP A 81 7.42 -12.60 -1.14
CA ASP A 81 8.08 -11.32 -0.96
C ASP A 81 7.73 -10.76 0.43
N HIS A 82 6.50 -10.26 0.60
CA HIS A 82 6.04 -9.67 1.86
C HIS A 82 4.54 -9.86 2.12
N HIS A 83 4.07 -9.47 3.32
CA HIS A 83 2.66 -9.27 3.60
C HIS A 83 2.34 -7.79 3.38
N CYS A 84 1.51 -7.49 2.38
CA CYS A 84 1.19 -6.13 2.03
C CYS A 84 -0.04 -5.66 2.80
N VAL A 85 0.13 -4.64 3.64
CA VAL A 85 -0.98 -4.03 4.39
C VAL A 85 -2.01 -3.37 3.49
N PHE A 86 -1.57 -2.84 2.33
CA PHE A 86 -2.45 -2.18 1.37
C PHE A 86 -3.34 -3.17 0.60
N LEU A 87 -2.84 -4.37 0.32
CA LEU A 87 -3.64 -5.42 -0.30
C LEU A 87 -4.40 -6.28 0.72
N GLY A 88 -4.08 -6.19 2.01
CA GLY A 88 -4.59 -7.08 3.05
C GLY A 88 -4.18 -8.54 2.90
N LYS A 89 -3.11 -8.84 2.13
CA LYS A 89 -2.65 -10.21 1.87
C LYS A 89 -1.18 -10.28 1.46
N CYS A 90 -0.65 -11.50 1.34
CA CYS A 90 0.70 -11.72 0.85
C CYS A 90 0.87 -11.41 -0.64
N VAL A 91 2.04 -10.87 -0.97
CA VAL A 91 2.57 -10.80 -2.33
C VAL A 91 3.59 -11.92 -2.48
N ALA A 92 3.35 -12.80 -3.45
CA ALA A 92 4.14 -14.00 -3.73
C ALA A 92 4.09 -14.31 -5.23
N SER A 93 4.68 -15.43 -5.65
CA SER A 93 4.94 -15.73 -7.08
C SER A 93 3.75 -15.53 -8.02
N ASN A 94 2.52 -15.80 -7.56
CA ASN A 94 1.35 -15.80 -8.43
C ASN A 94 0.72 -14.40 -8.63
N ASN A 95 0.93 -13.46 -7.71
CA ASN A 95 0.38 -12.10 -7.80
C ASN A 95 1.46 -10.99 -7.83
N ILE A 96 2.74 -11.34 -7.75
CA ILE A 96 3.85 -10.37 -7.74
C ILE A 96 3.92 -9.53 -9.02
N LYS A 97 3.59 -10.12 -10.18
CA LYS A 97 3.59 -9.40 -11.47
C LYS A 97 2.53 -8.31 -11.49
N ASP A 98 1.31 -8.62 -11.08
CA ASP A 98 0.21 -7.66 -11.05
C ASP A 98 0.46 -6.55 -10.02
N PHE A 99 1.01 -6.92 -8.86
CA PHE A 99 1.43 -5.93 -7.85
C PHE A 99 2.52 -4.98 -8.40
N PHE A 100 3.51 -5.51 -9.11
CA PHE A 100 4.54 -4.69 -9.74
C PHE A 100 3.96 -3.72 -10.78
N PHE A 101 3.09 -4.19 -11.68
CA PHE A 101 2.47 -3.32 -12.66
C PHE A 101 1.56 -2.26 -12.02
N CYS A 102 0.83 -2.61 -10.96
CA CYS A 102 0.09 -1.63 -10.16
C CYS A 102 0.99 -0.49 -9.71
N LEU A 103 2.13 -0.79 -9.06
CA LEU A 103 3.08 0.21 -8.59
C LEU A 103 3.66 1.04 -9.74
N LEU A 104 4.02 0.40 -10.85
CA LEU A 104 4.58 1.08 -12.02
C LEU A 104 3.60 2.10 -12.60
N PHE A 105 2.35 1.72 -12.84
CA PHE A 105 1.36 2.63 -13.41
C PHE A 105 0.95 3.74 -12.43
N THR A 106 0.86 3.46 -11.13
CA THR A 106 0.67 4.50 -10.10
C THR A 106 1.83 5.49 -10.06
N PHE A 107 3.06 5.01 -10.21
CA PHE A 107 4.25 5.87 -10.27
C PHE A 107 4.25 6.76 -11.51
N LEU A 108 3.97 6.19 -12.69
CA LEU A 108 3.86 6.95 -13.94
C LEU A 108 2.73 7.99 -13.89
N TYR A 109 1.57 7.63 -13.31
CA TYR A 109 0.48 8.57 -13.08
C TYR A 109 0.93 9.75 -12.19
N SER A 110 1.67 9.45 -11.12
CA SER A 110 2.20 10.47 -10.20
C SER A 110 3.15 11.43 -10.91
N ILE A 111 4.06 10.91 -11.74
CA ILE A 111 4.94 11.75 -12.59
C ILE A 111 4.11 12.62 -13.55
N ALA A 112 3.13 12.04 -14.25
CA ALA A 112 2.28 12.80 -15.18
C ALA A 112 1.49 13.92 -14.47
N MET A 113 1.09 13.71 -13.22
CA MET A 113 0.45 14.74 -12.39
C MET A 113 1.42 15.86 -12.01
N LEU A 114 2.65 15.52 -11.59
CA LEU A 114 3.70 16.49 -11.27
C LEU A 114 4.06 17.38 -12.46
N LEU A 115 4.19 16.81 -13.65
CA LEU A 115 4.56 17.55 -14.86
C LEU A 115 3.45 18.48 -15.37
N THR A 116 2.17 18.18 -15.11
CA THR A 116 1.06 18.95 -15.70
C THR A 116 0.59 20.14 -14.86
N LYS A 117 0.68 20.09 -13.52
CA LYS A 117 0.30 21.21 -12.63
C LYS A 117 1.23 21.33 -11.41
N PRO A 118 2.54 21.55 -11.61
CA PRO A 118 3.51 21.57 -10.51
C PRO A 118 3.18 22.68 -9.49
N HIS A 119 2.76 23.85 -9.96
CA HIS A 119 2.37 24.98 -9.10
C HIS A 119 1.20 24.66 -8.16
N LYS A 120 0.20 23.88 -8.61
CA LYS A 120 -0.93 23.51 -7.74
C LYS A 120 -0.51 22.50 -6.68
N ILE A 121 0.31 21.53 -7.05
CA ILE A 121 0.84 20.53 -6.10
C ILE A 121 1.72 21.21 -5.07
N LEU A 122 2.62 22.11 -5.50
CA LEU A 122 3.45 22.89 -4.61
C LEU A 122 2.63 23.80 -3.69
N LEU A 123 1.56 24.42 -4.20
CA LEU A 123 0.65 25.24 -3.38
C LEU A 123 -0.08 24.41 -2.33
N ILE A 124 -0.61 23.24 -2.69
CA ILE A 124 -1.25 22.32 -1.74
C ILE A 124 -0.24 21.86 -0.68
N PHE A 125 0.98 21.52 -1.10
CA PHE A 125 2.04 21.14 -0.17
C PHE A 125 2.42 22.30 0.77
N ALA A 126 2.63 23.51 0.23
CA ALA A 126 2.96 24.68 1.04
C ALA A 126 1.84 25.03 2.03
N THR A 127 0.58 25.04 1.59
CA THR A 127 -0.58 25.36 2.45
C THR A 127 -0.79 24.33 3.54
N THR A 128 -0.59 23.04 3.27
CA THR A 128 -0.69 21.99 4.29
C THR A 128 0.45 22.07 5.30
N VAL A 129 1.69 22.28 4.87
CA VAL A 129 2.85 22.45 5.78
C VAL A 129 2.71 23.70 6.64
N ILE A 130 2.32 24.84 6.04
CA ILE A 130 2.05 26.07 6.79
C ILE A 130 0.90 25.85 7.76
N GLY A 131 -0.20 25.23 7.33
CA GLY A 131 -1.36 24.93 8.17
C GLY A 131 -1.01 24.05 9.37
N MET A 132 -0.26 22.96 9.16
CA MET A 132 0.22 22.08 10.24
C MET A 132 1.14 22.82 11.21
N SER A 133 2.01 23.68 10.69
CA SER A 133 2.93 24.49 11.49
C SER A 133 2.16 25.50 12.35
N LEU A 134 1.22 26.24 11.75
CA LEU A 134 0.38 27.21 12.47
C LEU A 134 -0.50 26.53 13.52
N PHE A 135 -1.06 25.36 13.21
CA PHE A 135 -1.82 24.55 14.17
C PHE A 135 -0.94 24.13 15.35
N TRP A 136 0.27 23.64 15.08
CA TRP A 136 1.23 23.26 16.13
C TRP A 136 1.60 24.45 17.02
N PHE A 137 1.96 25.60 16.42
CA PHE A 137 2.28 26.82 17.16
C PHE A 137 1.09 27.33 18.00
N ALA A 138 -0.13 27.31 17.44
CA ALA A 138 -1.34 27.66 18.20
C ALA A 138 -1.56 26.71 19.39
N THR A 139 -1.24 25.42 19.24
CA THR A 139 -1.32 24.43 20.32
C THR A 139 -0.29 24.72 21.41
N VAL A 140 0.96 25.04 21.05
CA VAL A 140 2.02 25.47 21.99
C VAL A 140 1.58 26.70 22.78
N ILE A 141 1.09 27.74 22.09
CA ILE A 141 0.69 29.00 22.73
C ILE A 141 -0.54 28.80 23.64
N SER A 142 -1.57 28.09 23.16
CA SER A 142 -2.82 27.90 23.92
C SER A 142 -2.66 27.02 25.15
N THR A 143 -1.77 26.02 25.10
CA THR A 143 -1.52 25.12 26.23
C THR A 143 -0.45 25.64 27.19
N GLY A 144 0.37 26.61 26.75
CA GLY A 144 1.52 27.10 27.52
C GLY A 144 2.62 26.06 27.74
N LYS A 145 2.54 24.90 27.07
CA LYS A 145 3.48 23.79 27.21
C LYS A 145 4.59 23.90 26.17
N SER A 146 5.80 23.53 26.57
CA SER A 146 6.92 23.43 25.64
C SER A 146 6.69 22.34 24.60
N THR A 147 7.32 22.47 23.42
CA THR A 147 7.22 21.48 22.34
C THR A 147 7.60 20.07 22.81
N SER A 148 8.60 19.94 23.68
CA SER A 148 9.00 18.65 24.26
C SER A 148 7.90 18.05 25.14
N GLU A 149 7.23 18.85 25.98
CA GLU A 149 6.13 18.38 26.82
C GLU A 149 4.90 18.00 25.97
N LEU A 150 4.60 18.74 24.90
CA LEU A 150 3.53 18.37 23.97
C LEU A 150 3.85 17.09 23.21
N LEU A 151 5.09 16.91 22.74
CA LEU A 151 5.53 15.67 22.14
C LEU A 151 5.57 14.51 23.14
N GLU A 152 5.74 14.79 24.44
CA GLU A 152 5.62 13.77 25.49
C GLU A 152 4.17 13.41 25.84
N LEU A 153 3.22 14.31 25.60
CA LEU A 153 1.79 14.01 25.67
C LEU A 153 1.29 13.30 24.41
N GLU A 154 1.88 13.62 23.26
CA GLU A 154 1.64 12.99 21.97
C GLU A 154 2.43 11.68 21.81
N LYS A 155 3.44 11.42 22.66
CA LYS A 155 3.83 10.06 23.03
C LYS A 155 2.63 9.44 23.72
N TRP A 156 1.67 8.99 22.90
CA TRP A 156 0.82 7.86 23.19
C TRP A 156 1.67 6.91 24.01
N SER A 157 1.30 6.71 25.28
CA SER A 157 1.96 5.75 26.15
C SER A 157 1.78 4.38 25.53
N PHE A 158 2.61 4.08 24.54
CA PHE A 158 2.95 2.74 24.13
C PHE A 158 3.93 2.24 25.20
N SER A 159 3.39 2.07 26.40
CA SER A 159 4.09 1.39 27.47
C SER A 159 4.51 0.03 26.90
N ILE A 160 5.79 -0.30 26.96
CA ILE A 160 6.28 -1.62 26.53
C ILE A 160 5.58 -2.74 27.33
N ARG A 161 5.03 -2.43 28.52
CA ARG A 161 4.13 -3.35 29.24
C ARG A 161 2.77 -3.52 28.57
N CYS A 162 2.23 -2.47 27.95
CA CYS A 162 1.03 -2.52 27.11
C CYS A 162 1.31 -3.24 25.77
N ILE A 163 2.53 -3.15 25.22
CA ILE A 163 2.96 -4.03 24.11
C ILE A 163 2.99 -5.49 24.58
N GLY A 164 3.48 -5.77 25.78
CA GLY A 164 3.50 -7.11 26.34
C GLY A 164 2.10 -7.71 26.50
N SER A 165 1.13 -6.94 27.02
CA SER A 165 -0.27 -7.37 27.12
C SER A 165 -0.95 -7.43 25.75
N LEU A 166 -0.68 -6.48 24.86
CA LEU A 166 -1.20 -6.45 23.49
C LEU A 166 -0.62 -7.59 22.65
N PHE A 167 0.64 -7.98 22.79
CA PHE A 167 1.20 -9.17 22.13
C PHE A 167 0.62 -10.47 22.71
N TYR A 168 0.23 -10.48 23.99
CA TYR A 168 -0.45 -11.61 24.60
C TYR A 168 -1.91 -11.70 24.13
N GLU A 169 -2.64 -10.59 24.03
CA GLU A 169 -3.99 -10.52 23.48
C GLU A 169 -4.05 -10.71 21.95
N LEU A 170 -3.07 -10.19 21.19
CA LEU A 170 -2.91 -10.41 19.75
C LEU A 170 -2.46 -11.84 19.41
N ARG A 171 -1.91 -12.58 20.37
CA ARG A 171 -1.60 -14.00 20.23
C ARG A 171 -2.85 -14.89 20.35
N ASP A 172 -3.90 -14.44 21.03
CA ASP A 172 -5.11 -15.24 21.30
C ASP A 172 -6.41 -14.74 20.63
N ARG A 173 -6.51 -13.51 20.09
CA ARG A 173 -7.73 -13.01 19.41
C ARG A 173 -7.39 -12.15 18.18
N PRO A 174 -7.26 -12.72 16.96
CA PRO A 174 -6.76 -12.00 15.78
C PRO A 174 -7.86 -11.30 14.96
N HIS A 175 -8.90 -10.80 15.61
CA HIS A 175 -9.99 -10.13 14.90
C HIS A 175 -10.24 -8.76 15.50
N TYR A 176 -10.34 -7.79 14.60
CA TYR A 176 -10.71 -6.39 14.79
C TYR A 176 -9.56 -5.50 15.28
N ILE A 177 -9.00 -4.74 14.34
CA ILE A 177 -8.87 -3.27 14.37
C ILE A 177 -8.09 -2.88 13.09
N LEU A 178 -8.67 -1.98 12.29
CA LEU A 178 -8.11 -1.30 11.09
C LEU A 178 -8.20 -2.07 9.75
N PHE A 179 -9.41 -2.29 9.24
CA PHE A 179 -9.93 -1.70 7.98
C PHE A 179 -11.28 -2.37 7.62
N PRO A 180 -12.37 -1.62 7.36
CA PRO A 180 -13.75 -2.13 7.39
C PRO A 180 -14.35 -2.59 6.05
N PHE A 181 -13.60 -2.62 4.95
CA PHE A 181 -14.21 -2.82 3.63
C PHE A 181 -13.74 -4.12 2.95
N LEU A 182 -14.71 -5.03 2.77
CA LEU A 182 -14.71 -6.23 1.92
C LEU A 182 -13.95 -7.46 2.43
N ARG A 183 -14.55 -8.13 3.43
CA ARG A 183 -14.45 -9.59 3.59
C ARG A 183 -15.44 -10.24 2.61
N ILE A 184 -15.02 -10.53 1.38
CA ILE A 184 -15.64 -11.61 0.62
C ILE A 184 -14.88 -12.88 1.02
N GLN A 185 -15.44 -13.61 1.97
CA GLN A 185 -15.08 -15.00 2.20
C GLN A 185 -15.48 -15.78 0.95
N HIS A 186 -14.54 -16.01 0.05
CA HIS A 186 -14.53 -17.28 -0.66
C HIS A 186 -13.51 -18.17 0.04
N THR A 187 -14.02 -18.88 1.04
CA THR A 187 -13.60 -20.24 1.32
C THR A 187 -13.67 -21.01 0.01
N VAL A 188 -12.52 -21.25 -0.61
CA VAL A 188 -12.38 -22.46 -1.42
C VAL A 188 -11.67 -23.42 -0.51
N ASP A 189 -12.50 -24.25 0.10
CA ASP A 189 -12.10 -25.37 0.92
C ASP A 189 -11.40 -26.43 0.06
N TYR A 190 -10.35 -27.01 0.67
CA TYR A 190 -9.56 -28.19 0.29
C TYR A 190 -8.72 -28.15 -1.00
#